data_AF-A0A498CBU4-F1
#
_entry.id   AF-A0A498CBU4-F1
#
_cell.length_a   1.000
_cell.length_b   1.000
_cell.length_c   1.000
_cell.angle_alpha   90.00
_cell.angle_beta   90.00
_cell.angle_gamma   90.00
#
_symmetry.space_group_name_H-M   'P 1'
#
loop_
_entity.id
_entity.type
_entity.pdbx_description
1 polymer ?
#
loop_
_entity_poly.entity_id
_entity_poly.type
_entity_poly.pdbx_seq_one_letter_code
_entity_poly.pdbx_strand_id
1 'polypeptide(L)'
;MRNNDPLTEQLRRWGHAQVNRFALSRADRSVHVLDKVRDHAPLTRERAARELVGRDGTDRRRFMAARSGVQEMSMLPMWAVSPIRSANDADHPHDNPEIAVDTGTPDDLRWVDRALATLSRHQVEKDGNFVLQGQLRELIVRTEFTVSASQAVKARMVEEQYGGKLTVWQYRRELQRALDWLGGRMAA
;
A
#
# COMPACT_ATOMS: atom_id res chain seq x y z
N MET A 1 -13.00 -26.00 22.66
CA MET A 1 -13.23 -26.06 21.19
C MET A 1 -11.95 -25.62 20.48
N ARG A 2 -11.46 -26.42 19.51
CA ARG A 2 -10.58 -25.99 18.39
C ARG A 2 -9.23 -25.33 18.69
N ASN A 3 -8.37 -25.89 19.56
CA ASN A 3 -6.99 -25.34 19.66
C ASN A 3 -5.98 -25.95 18.66
N ASN A 4 -6.31 -27.03 17.94
CA ASN A 4 -5.37 -27.74 17.07
C ASN A 4 -5.91 -27.97 15.63
N ASP A 5 -6.84 -27.15 15.16
CA ASP A 5 -7.23 -27.21 13.74
C ASP A 5 -6.09 -26.61 12.90
N PRO A 6 -5.47 -27.38 11.97
CA PRO A 6 -4.32 -26.91 11.19
C PRO A 6 -4.62 -25.62 10.41
N LEU A 7 -5.87 -25.43 9.97
CA LEU A 7 -6.29 -24.18 9.34
C LEU A 7 -6.19 -22.99 10.29
N THR A 8 -6.68 -23.14 11.52
CA THR A 8 -6.68 -22.07 12.52
C THR A 8 -5.25 -21.71 12.92
N GLU A 9 -4.34 -22.68 12.97
CA GLU A 9 -2.92 -22.46 13.23
C GLU A 9 -2.25 -21.65 12.11
N GLN A 10 -2.49 -22.02 10.85
CA GLN A 10 -1.97 -21.26 9.70
C GLN A 10 -2.53 -19.84 9.66
N LEU A 11 -3.81 -19.65 9.98
CA LEU A 11 -4.43 -18.32 10.06
C LEU A 11 -3.86 -17.46 11.20
N ARG A 12 -3.51 -18.06 12.35
CA ARG A 12 -2.81 -17.34 13.43
C ARG A 12 -1.39 -16.94 13.02
N ARG A 13 -0.63 -17.86 12.40
CA ARG A 13 0.71 -17.56 11.86
C ARG A 13 0.65 -16.45 10.81
N TRP A 14 -0.35 -16.50 9.93
CA TRP A 14 -0.62 -15.46 8.95
C TRP A 14 -1.00 -14.13 9.60
N GLY A 15 -1.87 -14.15 10.61
CA GLY A 15 -2.27 -12.96 11.36
C GLY A 15 -1.07 -12.27 12.03
N HIS A 16 -0.17 -13.04 12.65
CA HIS A 16 1.09 -12.52 13.19
C HIS A 16 2.01 -11.93 12.12
N ALA A 17 2.12 -12.57 10.96
CA ALA A 17 2.89 -12.03 9.84
C ALA A 17 2.29 -10.71 9.31
N GLN A 18 0.95 -10.60 9.27
CA GLN A 18 0.26 -9.38 8.84
C GLN A 18 0.39 -8.23 9.84
N VAL A 19 0.30 -8.51 11.15
CA VAL A 19 0.47 -7.48 12.19
C VAL A 19 1.89 -6.90 12.18
N ASN A 20 2.89 -7.75 11.91
CA ASN A 20 4.29 -7.35 11.84
C ASN A 20 4.71 -6.84 10.46
N ARG A 21 3.77 -6.73 9.51
CA ARG A 21 4.05 -6.18 8.19
C ARG A 21 4.22 -4.67 8.31
N PHE A 22 5.43 -4.19 8.09
CA PHE A 22 5.76 -2.75 8.10
C PHE A 22 5.17 -1.97 6.92
N ALA A 23 4.41 -2.62 6.03
CA ALA A 23 3.86 -2.01 4.82
C ALA A 23 2.40 -1.55 5.01
N LEU A 24 2.24 -0.25 4.88
CA LEU A 24 1.01 0.53 4.76
C LEU A 24 0.07 -0.06 3.68
N SER A 25 -0.78 -1.03 4.03
CA SER A 25 -1.57 -1.76 3.03
C SER A 25 -2.73 -0.94 2.43
N ARG A 26 -3.19 0.14 3.09
CA ARG A 26 -4.34 0.95 2.61
C ARG A 26 -4.41 2.41 3.11
N ALA A 27 -3.36 3.00 3.67
CA ALA A 27 -3.50 4.40 4.12
C ALA A 27 -3.20 5.38 2.98
N ASP A 28 -4.06 6.39 2.85
CA ASP A 28 -3.82 7.62 2.08
C ASP A 28 -2.37 8.06 2.23
N ARG A 29 -1.76 8.50 1.12
CA ARG A 29 -0.36 8.94 0.99
C ARG A 29 0.16 9.63 2.25
N SER A 30 0.68 8.85 3.18
CA SER A 30 1.16 9.37 4.45
C SER A 30 2.57 9.89 4.22
N VAL A 31 2.73 11.20 4.36
CA VAL A 31 3.98 11.95 4.19
C VAL A 31 5.10 11.26 4.96
N HIS A 32 6.19 10.92 4.28
CA HIS A 32 7.28 10.13 4.86
C HIS A 32 7.94 10.93 5.99
N VAL A 33 8.37 10.27 7.07
CA VAL A 33 9.00 10.96 8.22
C VAL A 33 10.27 11.72 7.78
N LEU A 34 10.99 11.20 6.78
CA LEU A 34 12.15 11.90 6.19
C LEU A 34 11.78 13.17 5.42
N ASP A 35 10.54 13.32 4.94
CA ASP A 35 10.10 14.57 4.29
C ASP A 35 10.06 15.71 5.30
N LYS A 36 9.52 15.44 6.50
CA LYS A 36 9.54 16.42 7.60
C LYS A 36 10.97 16.77 8.03
N VAL A 37 11.86 15.78 8.08
CA VAL A 37 13.27 16.01 8.49
C VAL A 37 14.02 16.82 7.43
N ARG A 38 13.77 16.59 6.14
CA ARG A 38 14.35 17.37 5.03
C ARG A 38 13.96 18.85 5.07
N ASP A 39 12.70 19.14 5.39
CA ASP A 39 12.17 20.50 5.50
C ASP A 39 12.69 21.26 6.72
N HIS A 40 13.11 20.54 7.75
CA HIS A 40 13.68 21.09 8.97
C HIS A 40 15.22 21.04 9.02
N ALA A 41 15.87 20.50 7.99
CA ALA A 41 17.33 20.53 7.90
C ALA A 41 17.82 21.98 7.65
N PRO A 42 18.92 22.40 8.32
CA PRO A 42 19.48 23.73 8.12
C PRO A 42 19.96 23.91 6.66
N LEU A 43 19.77 25.11 6.10
CA LEU A 43 20.10 25.51 4.71
C LEU A 43 19.17 25.00 3.59
N THR A 44 18.15 24.18 3.86
CA THR A 44 17.26 23.66 2.79
C THR A 44 16.30 24.71 2.26
N ARG A 45 15.71 25.53 3.13
CA ARG A 45 14.83 26.66 2.73
C ARG A 45 15.60 27.73 1.94
N GLU A 46 16.84 27.99 2.32
CA GLU A 46 17.73 28.93 1.62
C GLU A 46 18.19 28.38 0.26
N ARG A 47 18.39 27.06 0.13
CA ARG A 47 18.67 26.40 -1.16
C ARG A 47 17.45 26.34 -2.07
N ALA A 48 16.24 26.16 -1.54
CA ALA A 48 15.01 26.21 -2.31
C ALA A 48 14.69 27.63 -2.83
N ALA A 49 15.13 28.66 -2.09
CA ALA A 49 15.04 30.06 -2.49
C ALA A 49 16.20 30.53 -3.40
N ARG A 50 17.32 29.78 -3.46
CA ARG A 50 18.38 30.00 -4.45
C ARG A 50 17.86 29.60 -5.82
N GLU A 51 17.46 30.62 -6.59
CA GLU A 51 17.28 30.63 -8.04
C GLU A 51 16.85 29.27 -8.62
N LEU A 52 15.53 29.10 -8.74
CA LEU A 52 14.95 28.18 -9.71
C LEU A 52 15.50 28.58 -11.08
N VAL A 53 16.62 27.97 -11.47
CA VAL A 53 17.17 28.03 -12.82
C VAL A 53 16.01 27.73 -13.77
N GLY A 54 15.80 28.60 -14.75
CA GLY A 54 14.68 28.46 -15.69
C GLY A 54 14.67 27.05 -16.30
N ARG A 55 13.51 26.39 -16.24
CA ARG A 55 13.29 25.00 -16.72
C ARG A 55 13.61 24.79 -18.20
N ASP A 56 13.85 25.87 -18.94
CA ASP A 56 14.07 25.88 -20.39
C ASP A 56 15.53 25.54 -20.80
N GLY A 57 16.41 25.29 -19.84
CA GLY A 57 17.82 24.91 -20.09
C GLY A 57 18.67 26.04 -20.69
N THR A 58 18.17 27.26 -20.71
CA THR A 58 18.79 28.45 -21.31
C THR A 58 20.16 28.75 -20.73
N ASP A 59 20.31 28.68 -19.41
CA ASP A 59 21.57 28.99 -18.74
C ASP A 59 22.64 27.93 -19.00
N ARG A 60 22.25 26.66 -19.12
CA ARG A 60 23.14 25.59 -19.54
C ARG A 60 23.62 25.79 -20.97
N ARG A 61 22.73 26.18 -21.89
CA ARG A 61 23.09 26.43 -23.30
C ARG A 61 24.03 27.62 -23.45
N ARG A 62 23.89 28.66 -22.62
CA ARG A 62 24.85 29.76 -22.50
C ARG A 62 26.19 29.29 -21.93
N PHE A 63 26.15 28.48 -20.87
CA PHE A 63 27.36 27.93 -20.24
C PHE A 63 28.18 27.05 -21.20
N MET A 64 27.50 26.18 -21.94
CA MET A 64 28.16 25.32 -22.94
C MET A 64 28.65 26.13 -24.16
N ALA A 65 27.91 27.16 -24.59
CA ALA A 65 28.34 28.07 -25.65
C ALA A 65 29.63 28.83 -25.27
N ALA A 66 29.72 29.33 -24.04
CA ALA A 66 30.92 30.00 -23.54
C ALA A 66 32.17 29.10 -23.52
N ARG A 67 31.99 27.77 -23.58
CA ARG A 67 33.06 26.76 -23.52
C ARG A 67 33.22 25.94 -24.80
N SER A 68 32.45 26.23 -25.85
CA SER A 68 32.53 25.49 -27.13
C SER A 68 33.72 25.90 -27.98
N GLY A 69 34.37 27.03 -27.65
CA GLY A 69 35.48 27.58 -28.45
C GLY A 69 35.03 28.28 -29.74
N VAL A 70 33.73 28.38 -30.00
CA VAL A 70 33.18 29.08 -31.16
C VAL A 70 33.07 30.57 -30.85
N GLN A 71 33.79 31.40 -31.60
CA GLN A 71 33.73 32.86 -31.47
C GLN A 71 32.31 33.37 -31.73
N GLU A 72 31.83 34.31 -30.90
CA GLU A 72 30.49 34.94 -30.98
C GLU A 72 29.29 34.02 -30.69
N MET A 73 29.50 32.75 -30.31
CA MET A 73 28.41 31.87 -29.92
C MET A 73 27.93 32.20 -28.50
N SER A 74 26.80 32.91 -28.39
CA SER A 74 26.21 33.31 -27.10
C SER A 74 25.33 32.22 -26.47
N MET A 75 24.76 31.34 -27.28
CA MET A 75 23.89 30.26 -26.84
C MET A 75 23.90 29.10 -27.84
N LEU A 76 24.00 27.87 -27.35
CA LEU A 76 23.87 26.70 -28.21
C LEU A 76 22.42 26.54 -28.69
N PRO A 77 22.20 26.16 -29.97
CA PRO A 77 20.89 25.80 -30.46
C PRO A 77 20.40 24.50 -29.79
N MET A 78 19.08 24.34 -29.65
CA MET A 78 18.48 23.21 -28.92
C MET A 78 18.89 21.83 -29.45
N TRP A 79 19.13 21.70 -30.76
CA TRP A 79 19.55 20.43 -31.37
C TRP A 79 20.99 20.02 -31.00
N ALA A 80 21.84 20.98 -30.60
CA ALA A 80 23.25 20.74 -30.30
C ALA A 80 23.48 20.33 -28.83
N VAL A 81 22.43 20.36 -28.00
CA VAL A 81 22.48 19.92 -26.60
C VAL A 81 21.53 18.75 -26.44
N SER A 82 22.03 17.61 -25.97
CA SER A 82 21.16 16.48 -25.64
C SER A 82 20.02 16.96 -24.74
N PRO A 83 18.75 16.74 -25.09
CA PRO A 83 17.64 17.07 -24.23
C PRO A 83 17.76 16.20 -23.00
N ILE A 84 18.31 16.78 -21.93
CA ILE A 84 18.25 16.16 -20.63
C ILE A 84 16.79 16.32 -20.25
N ARG A 85 16.05 15.21 -20.21
CA ARG A 85 14.84 15.16 -19.41
C ARG A 85 15.26 15.75 -18.08
N SER A 86 14.65 16.87 -17.68
CA SER A 86 14.69 17.25 -16.28
C SER A 86 14.19 16.02 -15.54
N ALA A 87 15.12 15.16 -15.08
CA ALA A 87 14.85 14.30 -13.95
C ALA A 87 14.52 15.36 -12.91
N ASN A 88 13.22 15.48 -12.65
CA ASN A 88 12.73 16.43 -11.69
C ASN A 88 13.42 15.95 -10.41
N ASP A 89 14.38 16.69 -9.87
CA ASP A 89 14.94 16.35 -8.55
C ASP A 89 13.88 16.57 -7.45
N ALA A 90 12.70 17.09 -7.85
CA ALA A 90 11.44 17.09 -7.11
C ALA A 90 10.45 16.00 -7.55
N ASP A 91 10.75 15.20 -8.59
CA ASP A 91 10.15 13.87 -8.66
C ASP A 91 10.68 13.18 -7.43
N HIS A 92 9.75 12.87 -6.54
CA HIS A 92 10.07 12.01 -5.43
C HIS A 92 10.77 10.79 -6.05
N PRO A 93 11.85 10.26 -5.46
CA PRO A 93 12.24 8.90 -5.79
C PRO A 93 10.92 8.15 -5.75
N HIS A 94 10.49 7.61 -6.91
CA HIS A 94 9.16 7.02 -7.00
C HIS A 94 9.01 6.23 -5.72
N ASP A 95 8.02 6.59 -4.89
CA ASP A 95 7.58 5.74 -3.82
C ASP A 95 7.09 4.50 -4.57
N ASN A 96 8.05 3.65 -4.94
CA ASN A 96 7.88 2.28 -5.26
C ASN A 96 7.70 1.73 -3.86
N PRO A 97 6.45 1.49 -3.42
CA PRO A 97 6.20 0.74 -2.19
C PRO A 97 6.92 -0.62 -2.19
N GLU A 98 7.52 -1.02 -3.32
CA GLU A 98 8.41 -2.18 -3.48
C GLU A 98 9.76 -2.09 -2.73
N ILE A 99 10.18 -0.90 -2.22
CA ILE A 99 11.36 -0.77 -1.34
C ILE A 99 10.96 -0.47 0.12
N ALA A 100 9.70 -0.73 0.51
CA ALA A 100 9.51 -1.33 1.81
C ALA A 100 10.11 -2.74 1.68
N VAL A 101 11.03 -3.14 2.55
CA VAL A 101 11.38 -4.56 2.68
C VAL A 101 10.08 -5.26 3.04
N ASP A 102 9.36 -5.75 2.02
CA ASP A 102 8.19 -6.58 2.19
C ASP A 102 8.78 -7.84 2.84
N THR A 103 8.79 -7.86 4.17
CA THR A 103 8.64 -9.10 4.92
C THR A 103 7.26 -9.61 4.53
N GLY A 104 7.14 -10.07 3.29
CA GLY A 104 5.89 -10.48 2.69
C GLY A 104 5.35 -11.64 3.50
N THR A 105 4.06 -11.91 3.33
CA THR A 105 3.46 -13.14 3.84
C THR A 105 4.38 -14.31 3.46
N PRO A 106 4.85 -15.11 4.43
CA PRO A 106 5.67 -16.30 4.16
C PRO A 106 5.07 -17.14 3.03
N ASP A 107 5.92 -17.74 2.18
CA ASP A 107 5.45 -18.46 0.99
C ASP A 107 4.42 -19.55 1.31
N ASP A 108 4.59 -20.23 2.45
CA ASP A 108 3.67 -21.25 2.98
C ASP A 108 2.30 -20.68 3.40
N LEU A 109 2.17 -19.36 3.55
CA LEU A 109 0.96 -18.66 3.97
C LEU A 109 0.36 -17.78 2.86
N ARG A 110 1.03 -17.63 1.71
CA ARG A 110 0.51 -16.84 0.55
C ARG A 110 -0.79 -17.39 0.00
N TRP A 111 -1.08 -18.68 0.20
CA TRP A 111 -2.36 -19.28 -0.19
C TRP A 111 -3.53 -18.62 0.57
N VAL A 112 -3.33 -18.19 1.83
CA VAL A 112 -4.34 -17.50 2.64
C VAL A 112 -4.71 -16.16 1.99
N ASP A 113 -3.71 -15.39 1.54
CA ASP A 113 -3.96 -14.10 0.87
C ASP A 113 -4.73 -14.28 -0.44
N ARG A 114 -4.36 -15.31 -1.24
CA ARG A 114 -5.08 -15.64 -2.48
C ARG A 114 -6.52 -16.09 -2.18
N ALA A 115 -6.70 -16.87 -1.11
CA ALA A 115 -8.00 -17.36 -0.68
C ALA A 115 -8.89 -16.21 -0.20
N LEU A 116 -8.37 -15.30 0.63
CA LEU A 116 -9.08 -14.10 1.09
C LEU A 116 -9.41 -13.14 -0.05
N ALA A 117 -8.50 -12.93 -1.00
CA ALA A 117 -8.79 -12.12 -2.18
C ALA A 117 -9.86 -12.76 -3.08
N THR A 118 -9.94 -14.09 -3.11
CA THR A 118 -11.01 -14.80 -3.83
C THR A 118 -12.33 -14.72 -3.06
N LEU A 119 -12.29 -14.83 -1.73
CA LEU A 119 -13.43 -14.68 -0.85
C LEU A 119 -14.03 -13.27 -0.96
N SER A 120 -13.21 -12.22 -1.03
CA SER A 120 -13.68 -10.84 -1.15
C SER A 120 -14.37 -10.54 -2.49
N ARG A 121 -13.94 -11.21 -3.56
CA ARG A 121 -14.59 -11.17 -4.88
C ARG A 121 -15.81 -12.07 -4.99
N HIS A 122 -16.04 -12.95 -4.01
CA HIS A 122 -17.16 -13.88 -4.04
C HIS A 122 -18.48 -13.13 -3.83
N GLN A 123 -19.17 -12.86 -4.93
CA GLN A 123 -20.52 -12.32 -4.93
C GLN A 123 -21.51 -13.47 -4.71
N VAL A 124 -22.45 -13.27 -3.78
CA VAL A 124 -23.58 -14.19 -3.60
C VAL A 124 -24.80 -13.45 -4.10
N GLU A 125 -25.39 -13.97 -5.18
CA GLU A 125 -26.73 -13.57 -5.59
C GLU A 125 -27.71 -14.09 -4.54
N LYS A 126 -28.47 -13.18 -3.93
CA LYS A 126 -29.54 -13.55 -3.01
C LYS A 126 -30.77 -12.71 -3.35
N ASP A 127 -31.87 -13.37 -3.66
CA ASP A 127 -33.16 -12.74 -3.94
C ASP A 127 -33.08 -11.69 -5.08
N GLY A 128 -32.30 -11.98 -6.12
CA GLY A 128 -32.10 -11.09 -7.28
C GLY A 128 -31.21 -9.86 -7.02
N ASN A 129 -30.65 -9.72 -5.80
CA ASN A 129 -29.67 -8.70 -5.47
C ASN A 129 -28.28 -9.30 -5.26
N PHE A 130 -27.27 -8.71 -5.89
CA PHE A 130 -25.87 -9.02 -5.62
C PHE A 130 -25.47 -8.42 -4.27
N VAL A 131 -25.35 -9.26 -3.25
CA VAL A 131 -24.85 -8.83 -1.94
C VAL A 131 -23.35 -9.11 -1.86
N LEU A 132 -22.56 -8.09 -1.51
CA LEU A 132 -21.11 -8.18 -1.29
C LEU A 132 -20.77 -8.92 0.03
N GLN A 133 -21.40 -10.07 0.27
CA GLN A 133 -21.16 -10.88 1.48
C GLN A 133 -19.71 -11.37 1.55
N GLY A 134 -19.05 -11.56 0.41
CA GLY A 134 -17.63 -11.94 0.35
C GLY A 134 -16.71 -10.92 1.00
N GLN A 135 -16.98 -9.62 0.81
CA GLN A 135 -16.18 -8.54 1.41
C GLN A 135 -16.34 -8.50 2.93
N LEU A 136 -17.56 -8.66 3.43
CA LEU A 136 -17.82 -8.74 4.87
C LEU A 136 -17.08 -9.93 5.51
N ARG A 137 -17.13 -11.11 4.87
CA ARG A 137 -16.45 -12.32 5.38
C ARG A 137 -14.93 -12.16 5.39
N GLU A 138 -14.37 -11.58 4.33
CA GLU A 138 -12.94 -11.25 4.27
C GLU A 138 -12.57 -10.33 5.44
N LEU A 139 -13.33 -9.25 5.64
CA LEU A 139 -13.10 -8.27 6.68
C LEU A 139 -13.15 -8.88 8.09
N ILE A 140 -14.11 -9.78 8.33
CA ILE A 140 -14.24 -10.54 9.58
C ILE A 140 -13.03 -11.43 9.80
N VAL A 141 -12.59 -12.21 8.81
CA VAL A 141 -11.42 -13.11 8.97
C VAL A 141 -10.16 -12.30 9.23
N ARG A 142 -9.93 -11.21 8.48
CA ARG A 142 -8.80 -10.31 8.74
C ARG A 142 -8.81 -9.82 10.18
N THR A 143 -9.92 -9.21 10.61
CA THR A 143 -10.06 -8.63 11.95
C THR A 143 -9.92 -9.69 13.06
N GLU A 144 -10.43 -10.91 12.84
CA GLU A 144 -10.33 -11.97 13.84
C GLU A 144 -8.88 -12.39 14.11
N PHE A 145 -8.04 -12.49 13.07
CA PHE A 145 -6.68 -13.01 13.20
C PHE A 145 -5.59 -11.93 13.30
N THR A 146 -5.86 -10.68 12.92
CA THR A 146 -4.90 -9.58 13.06
C THR A 146 -5.11 -8.72 14.32
N VAL A 147 -6.34 -8.64 14.85
CA VAL A 147 -6.63 -7.78 16.01
C VAL A 147 -6.65 -8.60 17.29
N SER A 148 -5.88 -8.20 18.30
CA SER A 148 -5.92 -8.78 19.64
C SER A 148 -6.95 -8.08 20.53
N ALA A 149 -8.24 -8.34 20.30
CA ALA A 149 -9.34 -7.79 21.09
C ALA A 149 -10.47 -8.81 21.30
N SER A 150 -11.44 -8.48 22.16
CA SER A 150 -12.64 -9.30 22.33
C SER A 150 -13.50 -9.30 21.06
N GLN A 151 -14.27 -10.37 20.82
CA GLN A 151 -15.12 -10.47 19.64
C GLN A 151 -16.20 -9.37 19.57
N ALA A 152 -16.60 -8.80 20.71
CA ALA A 152 -17.51 -7.66 20.73
C ALA A 152 -16.86 -6.40 20.15
N VAL A 153 -15.60 -6.13 20.51
CA VAL A 153 -14.82 -5.01 19.95
C VAL A 153 -14.54 -5.23 18.47
N LYS A 154 -14.14 -6.43 18.07
CA LYS A 154 -13.90 -6.77 16.67
C LYS A 154 -15.17 -6.62 15.81
N ALA A 155 -16.32 -7.09 16.30
CA ALA A 155 -17.59 -6.93 15.60
C ALA A 155 -17.92 -5.46 15.35
N ARG A 156 -17.67 -4.59 16.35
CA ARG A 156 -17.84 -3.14 16.22
C ARG A 156 -16.85 -2.52 15.22
N MET A 157 -15.59 -2.93 15.22
CA MET A 157 -14.60 -2.47 14.24
C MET A 157 -15.02 -2.83 12.81
N VAL A 158 -15.52 -4.05 12.60
CA VAL A 158 -16.05 -4.50 11.31
C VAL A 158 -17.33 -3.73 10.94
N GLU A 159 -18.21 -3.47 11.90
CA GLU A 159 -19.42 -2.65 11.70
C GLU A 159 -19.07 -1.26 11.17
N GLU A 160 -18.10 -0.59 11.79
CA GLU A 160 -17.61 0.73 11.41
C GLU A 160 -16.97 0.72 10.01
N GLN A 161 -16.19 -0.31 9.66
CA GLN A 161 -15.56 -0.44 8.33
C GLN A 161 -16.52 -0.87 7.22
N TYR A 162 -17.49 -1.72 7.52
CA TYR A 162 -18.46 -2.22 6.55
C TYR A 162 -19.59 -1.21 6.27
N GLY A 163 -19.86 -0.29 7.21
CA GLY A 163 -20.89 0.74 7.06
C GLY A 163 -22.32 0.22 7.26
N GLY A 164 -22.49 -0.93 7.93
CA GLY A 164 -23.80 -1.55 8.19
C GLY A 164 -23.82 -2.28 9.53
N LYS A 165 -25.02 -2.43 10.12
CA LYS A 165 -25.17 -3.01 11.46
C LYS A 165 -24.73 -4.48 11.52
N LEU A 166 -23.82 -4.81 12.44
CA LEU A 166 -23.31 -6.16 12.63
C LEU A 166 -23.40 -6.59 14.10
N THR A 167 -24.26 -7.57 14.39
CA THR A 167 -24.34 -8.15 15.74
C THR A 167 -23.20 -9.15 15.98
N VAL A 168 -22.82 -9.36 17.24
CA VAL A 168 -21.80 -10.36 17.62
C VAL A 168 -22.18 -11.77 17.18
N TRP A 169 -23.47 -12.11 17.19
CA TRP A 169 -23.95 -13.41 16.71
C TRP A 169 -23.75 -13.56 15.19
N GLN A 170 -24.09 -12.53 14.41
CA GLN A 170 -23.84 -12.52 12.96
C GLN A 170 -22.34 -12.59 12.67
N TYR A 171 -21.52 -11.85 13.41
CA TYR A 171 -20.05 -11.91 13.31
C TYR A 171 -19.54 -13.35 13.47
N ARG A 172 -19.94 -14.05 14.54
CA ARG A 172 -19.54 -15.44 14.79
C ARG A 172 -20.01 -16.39 13.69
N ARG A 173 -21.24 -16.22 13.21
CA ARG A 173 -21.83 -17.06 12.17
C ARG A 173 -21.12 -16.87 10.83
N GLU A 174 -20.83 -15.64 10.44
CA GLU A 174 -20.13 -15.34 9.19
C GLU A 174 -18.64 -15.71 9.27
N LEU A 175 -18.01 -15.57 10.45
CA LEU A 175 -16.67 -16.11 10.71
C LEU A 175 -16.65 -17.63 10.49
N GLN A 176 -17.63 -18.36 11.04
CA GLN A 176 -17.71 -19.81 10.85
C GLN A 176 -17.81 -20.19 9.37
N ARG A 177 -18.69 -19.52 8.61
CA ARG A 177 -18.86 -19.75 7.17
C ARG A 177 -17.59 -19.45 6.38
N ALA A 178 -16.87 -18.40 6.75
CA ALA A 178 -15.60 -18.06 6.12
C ALA A 178 -14.53 -19.11 6.40
N LEU A 179 -14.46 -19.64 7.62
CA LEU A 179 -13.56 -20.72 7.99
C LEU A 179 -13.91 -22.03 7.26
N ASP A 180 -15.19 -22.39 7.16
CA ASP A 180 -15.63 -23.59 6.43
C ASP A 180 -15.26 -23.48 4.94
N TRP A 181 -15.41 -22.29 4.35
CA TRP A 181 -15.02 -22.02 2.98
C TRP A 181 -13.50 -22.11 2.77
N LEU A 182 -12.70 -21.57 3.70
CA LEU A 182 -11.23 -21.68 3.68
C LEU A 182 -10.77 -23.13 3.88
N GLY A 183 -11.43 -23.88 4.77
CA GLY A 183 -11.15 -25.29 5.02
C GLY A 183 -11.35 -26.16 3.78
N GLY A 184 -12.43 -25.91 3.01
CA GLY A 184 -12.63 -26.59 1.72
C GLY A 184 -11.53 -26.32 0.69
N ARG A 185 -10.81 -25.20 0.82
CA ARG A 185 -9.73 -24.79 -0.10
C ARG A 185 -8.35 -25.29 0.33
N MET A 186 -8.17 -25.67 1.60
CA MET A 186 -6.96 -26.38 2.06
C MET A 186 -6.99 -27.86 1.67
N ALA A 187 -8.17 -28.44 1.50
CA ALA A 187 -8.35 -29.84 1.15
C ALA A 187 -8.36 -30.13 -0.37
N ALA A 188 -8.35 -29.07 -1.20
CA ALA A 188 -8.40 -29.12 -2.66
C ALA A 188 -7.05 -28.75 -3.27
#